data_AF-A0A2H2W210-F1
#
_entry.id   AF-A0A2H2W210-F1
#
_cell.length_a   1.000
_cell.length_b   1.000
_cell.length_c   1.000
_cell.angle_alpha   90.00
_cell.angle_beta   90.00
_cell.angle_gamma   90.00
#
_symmetry.space_group_name_H-M   'P 1'
#
loop_
_entity.id
_entity.type
_entity.pdbx_description
1 polymer ?
#
loop_
_entity_poly.entity_id
_entity_poly.type
_entity_poly.pdbx_seq_one_letter_code
_entity_poly.pdbx_strand_id
1 'polypeptide(L)'
;MSTTEFLKTLDYDQLQFCRDKCDEMLRAIQEEQKKVAWAVTDGSFNYGWYRTEDYLKAVECLAREAENRWKEETEEDKSNPQTRNWLNFSIRGQRLPASEYEALFADGQWG
;
A
#
# COMPACT_ATOMS: atom_id res chain seq x y z
N MET A 1 -5.73 3.08 24.31
CA MET A 1 -4.41 2.85 24.92
C MET A 1 -3.44 2.63 23.77
N SER A 2 -2.49 3.54 23.60
CA SER A 2 -1.44 3.38 22.57
C SER A 2 -0.49 2.24 22.95
N THR A 3 0.21 1.68 21.97
CA THR A 3 1.24 0.65 22.20
C THR A 3 2.28 1.13 23.22
N THR A 4 2.69 2.40 23.15
CA THR A 4 3.65 2.99 24.09
C THR A 4 3.10 3.07 25.52
N GLU A 5 1.81 3.34 25.69
CA GLU A 5 1.17 3.35 27.01
C GLU A 5 1.06 1.94 27.60
N PHE A 6 0.77 0.94 26.78
CA PHE A 6 0.77 -0.46 27.19
C PHE A 6 2.17 -0.92 27.63
N LEU A 7 3.22 -0.61 26.86
CA LEU A 7 4.59 -1.02 27.21
C LEU A 7 5.06 -0.44 28.56
N LYS A 8 4.56 0.74 28.96
CA LYS A 8 4.90 1.34 30.26
C LYS A 8 4.33 0.57 31.46
N THR A 9 3.34 -0.30 31.27
CA THR A 9 2.79 -1.12 32.36
C THR A 9 3.56 -2.40 32.59
N LEU A 10 4.56 -2.70 31.75
CA LEU A 10 5.34 -3.92 31.80
C LEU A 10 6.61 -3.73 32.63
N ASP A 11 7.01 -4.78 33.34
CA ASP A 11 8.30 -4.83 34.02
C ASP A 11 9.46 -5.16 33.04
N TYR A 12 10.70 -5.15 33.56
CA TYR A 12 11.89 -5.39 32.76
C TYR A 12 11.87 -6.76 32.05
N ASP A 13 11.49 -7.82 32.75
CA ASP A 13 11.50 -9.19 32.21
C ASP A 13 10.41 -9.35 31.14
N GLN A 14 9.24 -8.75 31.36
CA GLN A 14 8.15 -8.69 30.39
C GLN A 14 8.54 -7.90 29.14
N LEU A 15 9.24 -6.77 29.29
CA LEU A 15 9.74 -5.99 28.16
C LEU A 15 10.81 -6.75 27.37
N GLN A 16 11.73 -7.45 28.05
CA GLN A 16 12.74 -8.29 27.41
C GLN A 16 12.08 -9.43 26.64
N PHE A 17 11.08 -10.11 27.23
CA PHE A 17 10.30 -11.14 26.54
C PHE A 17 9.56 -10.58 25.31
N CYS A 18 8.91 -9.43 25.43
CA CYS A 18 8.24 -8.77 24.31
C CYS A 18 9.23 -8.45 23.18
N ARG A 19 10.42 -7.95 23.51
CA ARG A 19 11.47 -7.69 22.53
C ARG A 19 11.88 -8.97 21.80
N ASP A 20 12.19 -10.03 22.53
CA ASP A 20 12.63 -11.29 21.93
C ASP A 20 11.53 -11.89 21.04
N LYS A 21 10.27 -11.80 21.47
CA LYS A 21 9.12 -12.23 20.66
C LYS A 21 8.91 -11.37 19.41
N CYS A 22 9.06 -10.06 19.52
CA CYS A 22 9.03 -9.19 18.35
C CYS A 22 10.14 -9.55 17.35
N ASP A 23 11.34 -9.83 17.83
CA ASP A 23 12.47 -10.23 16.98
C ASP A 23 12.24 -11.58 16.30
N GLU A 24 11.57 -12.53 16.96
CA GLU A 24 11.13 -13.79 16.35
C GLU A 24 10.05 -13.56 15.26
N MET A 25 9.03 -12.75 15.56
CA MET A 25 7.96 -12.44 14.62
C MET A 25 8.47 -11.69 13.39
N LEU A 26 9.37 -10.72 13.56
CA LEU A 26 10.00 -9.98 12.46
C LEU A 26 10.82 -10.90 11.56
N ARG A 27 11.57 -11.85 12.14
CA ARG A 27 12.30 -12.87 11.37
C ARG A 27 11.36 -13.75 10.57
N ALA A 28 10.28 -14.24 11.19
CA ALA A 28 9.28 -15.04 10.50
C ALA A 28 8.65 -14.28 9.32
N ILE A 29 8.34 -12.99 9.48
CA ILE A 29 7.81 -12.13 8.40
C ILE A 29 8.85 -11.93 7.29
N GLN A 30 10.12 -11.78 7.64
CA GLN A 30 11.19 -11.66 6.63
C GLN A 30 11.40 -12.93 5.81
N GLU A 31 11.26 -14.09 6.46
CA GLU A 31 11.37 -15.42 5.85
C GLU A 31 10.10 -15.84 5.10
N GLU A 32 8.97 -15.18 5.38
CA GLU A 32 7.70 -15.47 4.73
C GLU A 32 7.77 -15.30 3.21
N GLN A 33 7.06 -16.18 2.49
CA GLN A 33 6.93 -16.06 1.05
C GLN A 33 6.30 -14.71 0.69
N LYS A 34 7.01 -13.92 -0.13
CA LYS A 34 6.50 -12.62 -0.58
C LYS A 34 5.65 -12.77 -1.83
N LYS A 35 4.46 -12.16 -1.81
CA LYS A 35 3.56 -12.01 -2.96
C LYS A 35 3.62 -10.58 -3.49
N VAL A 36 3.25 -10.38 -4.76
CA VAL A 36 3.20 -9.05 -5.38
C VAL A 36 1.76 -8.55 -5.39
N ALA A 37 1.48 -7.44 -4.72
CA ALA A 37 0.25 -6.68 -4.95
C ALA A 37 0.53 -5.51 -5.90
N TRP A 38 -0.44 -5.16 -6.74
CA TRP A 38 -0.34 -4.02 -7.64
C TRP A 38 -1.02 -2.80 -7.02
N ALA A 39 -0.29 -1.71 -6.85
CA ALA A 39 -0.83 -0.43 -6.43
C ALA A 39 -0.99 0.52 -7.61
N VAL A 40 -2.18 1.06 -7.82
CA VAL A 40 -2.40 2.18 -8.75
C VAL A 40 -2.17 3.48 -7.99
N THR A 41 -1.21 4.29 -8.44
CA THR A 41 -0.78 5.50 -7.73
C THR A 41 -0.20 6.55 -8.66
N ASP A 42 -0.36 7.82 -8.31
CA ASP A 42 0.35 8.95 -8.91
C ASP A 42 1.62 9.35 -8.13
N GLY A 43 1.99 8.54 -7.13
CA GLY A 43 3.09 8.80 -6.19
C GLY A 43 2.67 9.57 -4.94
N SER A 44 1.54 10.26 -4.96
CA SER A 44 0.98 10.98 -3.79
C SER A 44 -0.20 10.23 -3.17
N PHE A 45 -1.08 9.69 -4.00
CA PHE A 45 -2.29 8.97 -3.59
C PHE A 45 -2.29 7.54 -4.10
N ASN A 46 -2.92 6.65 -3.33
CA ASN A 46 -3.23 5.29 -3.75
C ASN A 46 -4.70 5.22 -4.14
N TYR A 47 -4.95 4.79 -5.38
CA TYR A 47 -6.28 4.70 -5.98
C TYR A 47 -6.85 3.28 -5.97
N GLY A 48 -6.03 2.28 -5.64
CA GLY A 48 -6.42 0.88 -5.67
C GLY A 48 -5.26 -0.07 -5.41
N TRP A 49 -5.53 -1.11 -4.63
CA TRP A 49 -4.70 -2.30 -4.55
C TRP A 49 -5.37 -3.48 -5.24
N TYR A 50 -4.57 -4.27 -5.94
CA TYR A 50 -5.02 -5.42 -6.71
C TYR A 50 -4.16 -6.64 -6.43
N ARG A 51 -4.79 -7.82 -6.43
CA ARG A 51 -4.09 -9.11 -6.27
C ARG A 51 -3.11 -9.36 -7.42
N THR A 52 -2.14 -10.25 -7.22
CA THR A 52 -1.11 -10.60 -8.22
C THR A 52 -1.73 -10.96 -9.58
N GLU A 53 -2.79 -11.77 -9.56
CA GLU A 53 -3.55 -12.24 -10.71
C GLU A 53 -4.42 -11.16 -11.38
N ASP A 54 -4.67 -10.05 -10.67
CA ASP A 54 -5.62 -9.00 -11.06
C ASP A 54 -4.94 -7.78 -11.71
N TYR A 55 -3.77 -7.98 -12.33
CA TYR A 55 -3.03 -6.91 -12.99
C TYR A 55 -3.89 -6.14 -14.02
N LEU A 56 -4.72 -6.84 -14.80
CA LEU A 56 -5.58 -6.18 -15.78
C LEU A 56 -6.64 -5.28 -15.14
N LYS A 57 -7.16 -5.63 -13.96
CA LYS A 57 -8.05 -4.74 -13.20
C LYS A 57 -7.31 -3.49 -12.70
N ALA A 58 -6.03 -3.61 -12.34
CA ALA A 58 -5.19 -2.47 -12.02
C ALA A 58 -5.00 -1.53 -13.24
N VAL A 59 -4.86 -2.09 -14.45
CA VAL A 59 -4.79 -1.31 -15.70
C VAL A 59 -6.11 -0.59 -15.98
N GLU A 60 -7.24 -1.27 -15.83
CA GLU A 60 -8.57 -0.66 -15.99
C GLU A 60 -8.78 0.50 -15.01
N CYS A 61 -8.37 0.32 -13.75
CA CYS A 61 -8.41 1.37 -12.74
C CYS A 61 -7.52 2.56 -13.14
N LEU A 62 -6.28 2.31 -13.55
CA LEU A 62 -5.37 3.38 -14.00
C LEU A 62 -5.99 4.18 -15.16
N ALA A 63 -6.56 3.50 -16.15
CA ALA A 63 -7.21 4.15 -17.29
C ALA A 63 -8.41 5.00 -16.85
N ARG A 64 -9.26 4.46 -15.96
CA ARG A 64 -10.41 5.17 -15.40
C ARG A 64 -9.99 6.43 -14.62
N GLU A 65 -9.00 6.33 -13.74
CA GLU A 65 -8.56 7.48 -12.94
C GLU A 65 -7.86 8.53 -13.79
N ALA A 66 -7.10 8.11 -14.81
CA ALA A 66 -6.52 9.03 -15.79
C ALA A 66 -7.60 9.78 -16.57
N GLU A 67 -8.66 9.08 -17.01
CA GLU A 67 -9.79 9.69 -17.71
C GLU A 67 -10.56 10.68 -16.80
N ASN A 68 -10.86 10.27 -15.56
CA ASN A 68 -11.51 11.13 -14.57
C ASN A 68 -10.71 12.41 -14.36
N ARG A 69 -9.39 12.29 -14.14
CA ARG A 69 -8.51 13.43 -13.94
C ARG A 69 -8.47 14.34 -15.17
N TRP A 70 -8.36 13.78 -16.37
CA TRP A 70 -8.34 14.56 -17.61
C TRP A 70 -9.61 15.38 -17.83
N LYS A 71 -10.77 14.86 -17.40
CA LYS A 71 -12.06 15.58 -17.47
C LYS A 71 -12.15 16.75 -16.49
N GLU A 72 -11.45 16.67 -15.36
CA GLU A 72 -11.40 17.73 -14.36
C GLU A 72 -10.44 18.87 -14.74
N GLU A 73 -9.53 18.64 -15.69
CA GLU A 73 -8.55 19.64 -16.12
C GLU A 73 -9.17 20.80 -16.90
N THR A 74 -8.67 22.00 -16.60
CA THR A 74 -9.00 23.21 -17.36
C THR A 74 -8.24 23.25 -18.69
N GLU A 75 -8.69 24.07 -19.65
CA GLU A 75 -7.97 24.24 -20.92
C GLU A 75 -6.55 24.81 -20.72
N GLU A 76 -6.34 25.59 -19.66
CA GLU A 76 -5.02 26.10 -19.27
C GLU A 76 -4.10 24.95 -18.80
N ASP A 77 -4.62 24.01 -18.01
CA ASP A 77 -3.87 22.82 -17.56
C ASP A 77 -3.45 21.94 -18.74
N LYS A 78 -4.37 21.70 -19.68
CA LYS A 78 -4.13 20.88 -20.88
C LYS A 78 -3.10 21.51 -21.82
N SER A 79 -3.02 22.84 -21.84
CA SER A 79 -2.08 23.57 -22.71
C SER A 79 -0.62 23.47 -22.24
N ASN A 80 -0.38 23.17 -20.96
CA ASN A 80 0.97 22.98 -20.42
C ASN A 80 1.04 21.87 -19.34
N PRO A 81 0.96 20.59 -19.76
CA PRO A 81 0.91 19.45 -18.85
C PRO A 81 2.16 19.28 -17.98
N GLN A 82 3.31 19.81 -18.43
CA GLN A 82 4.60 19.65 -17.74
C GLN A 82 4.64 20.37 -16.39
N THR A 83 3.78 21.37 -16.18
CA THR A 83 3.78 22.15 -14.94
C THR A 83 3.06 21.44 -13.79
N ARG A 84 2.33 20.36 -14.08
CA ARG A 84 1.55 19.61 -13.09
C ARG A 84 1.85 18.13 -13.22
N ASN A 85 2.68 17.63 -12.32
CA ASN A 85 3.05 16.20 -12.16
C ASN A 85 1.84 15.26 -11.86
N TRP A 86 0.60 15.65 -12.18
CA TRP A 86 -0.66 15.09 -11.68
C TRP A 86 -1.33 14.10 -12.64
N LEU A 87 -0.79 13.95 -13.87
CA LEU A 87 -1.11 12.87 -14.82
C LEU A 87 -0.05 11.76 -14.82
N ASN A 88 0.77 11.67 -13.77
CA ASN A 88 1.81 10.65 -13.63
C ASN A 88 1.28 9.38 -12.94
N PHE A 89 0.15 8.86 -13.41
CA PHE A 89 -0.38 7.60 -12.91
C PHE A 89 0.56 6.45 -13.28
N SER A 90 0.72 5.52 -12.35
CA SER A 90 1.57 4.36 -12.50
C SER A 90 1.00 3.17 -11.75
N ILE A 91 1.33 1.97 -12.22
CA ILE A 91 1.12 0.73 -11.46
C ILE A 91 2.45 0.33 -10.85
N ARG A 92 2.50 0.15 -9.53
CA ARG A 92 3.70 -0.26 -8.81
C ARG A 92 3.47 -1.64 -8.18
N GLY A 93 4.33 -2.60 -8.54
CA GLY A 93 4.34 -3.91 -7.89
C GLY A 93 5.03 -3.83 -6.53
N GLN A 94 4.32 -4.17 -5.47
CA GLN A 94 4.83 -4.15 -4.10
C GLN A 94 4.95 -5.58 -3.59
N ARG A 95 6.16 -5.94 -3.15
CA ARG A 95 6.45 -7.27 -2.60
C ARG A 95 6.13 -7.29 -1.11
N LEU A 96 5.00 -7.88 -0.77
CA LEU A 96 4.50 -7.96 0.60
C LEU A 96 4.69 -9.39 1.14
N PRO A 97 5.02 -9.56 2.43
CA PRO A 97 4.85 -10.83 3.12
C PRO A 97 3.43 -11.38 2.92
N ALA A 98 3.26 -12.70 2.83
CA ALA A 98 1.95 -13.28 2.53
C ALA A 98 0.88 -12.89 3.57
N SER A 99 1.24 -12.78 4.84
CA SER A 99 0.36 -12.30 5.91
C SER A 99 -0.14 -10.88 5.67
N GLU A 100 0.75 -9.94 5.34
CA GLU A 100 0.39 -8.56 4.99
C GLU A 100 -0.43 -8.49 3.70
N TYR A 101 -0.08 -9.33 2.71
CA TYR A 101 -0.82 -9.43 1.45
C TYR A 101 -2.26 -9.88 1.70
N GLU A 102 -2.51 -10.94 2.47
CA GLU A 102 -3.88 -11.39 2.72
C GLU A 102 -4.64 -10.38 3.61
N ALA A 103 -3.97 -9.76 4.58
CA ALA A 103 -4.56 -8.71 5.42
C ALA A 103 -5.04 -7.51 4.59
N LEU A 104 -4.27 -7.10 3.56
CA LEU A 104 -4.61 -6.00 2.66
C LEU A 104 -5.95 -6.20 1.93
N PHE A 105 -6.36 -7.45 1.70
CA PHE A 105 -7.58 -7.79 0.98
C PHE A 105 -8.66 -8.43 1.88
N ALA A 106 -8.45 -8.49 3.19
CA ALA A 106 -9.31 -9.23 4.12
C ALA A 106 -10.64 -8.53 4.41
N ASP A 107 -10.61 -7.20 4.46
CA ASP A 107 -11.73 -6.30 4.73
C ASP A 107 -12.48 -5.87 3.46
N GLY A 108 -12.06 -6.36 2.28
CA GLY A 108 -12.72 -6.11 1.00
C GLY A 108 -12.66 -4.65 0.53
N GLN A 109 -11.86 -3.81 1.20
CA GLN A 109 -11.62 -2.43 0.80
C GLN A 109 -10.92 -2.36 -0.56
N TRP A 110 -10.14 -3.38 -0.89
CA TRP A 110 -9.31 -3.47 -2.09
C TRP A 110 -9.57 -4.78 -2.83
N GLY A 111 -9.32 -4.80 -4.14
CA GLY A 111 -9.67 -5.92 -5.02
C GLY A 111 -9.05 -5.81 -6.40
#